data_AF-A0A498JBB1-F1
#
_entry.id   AF-A0A498JBB1-F1
#
_cell.length_a   1.000
_cell.length_b   1.000
_cell.length_c   1.000
_cell.angle_alpha   90.00
_cell.angle_beta   90.00
_cell.angle_gamma   90.00
#
_symmetry.space_group_name_H-M   'P 1'
#
loop_
_entity.id
_entity.type
_entity.pdbx_description
1 polymer ?
#
loop_
_entity_poly.entity_id
_entity_poly.type
_entity_poly.pdbx_seq_one_letter_code
_entity_poly.pdbx_strand_id
1 'polypeptide(L)'
;MSSILWFSAVRNESGVAVCASKNANNQPLTGVVFEPFEEVNKELDLVPTLPQVSLALQKFIDESKATINEHINVKYNVSYIYHAMFAYFDRENVARKGFFKESIEEERDHAKKLMEYQNKHGGRVKLQLILMPVSEFDHPKKGDALYESRKKEEKKQKAWLPTNAQQPKLQVD
;
A
#
# COMPACT_ATOMS: atom_id res chain seq x y z
N MET A 1 -29.81 38.78 27.67
CA MET A 1 -29.48 38.73 29.11
C MET A 1 -28.60 37.52 29.33
N SER A 2 -27.31 37.74 29.61
CA SER A 2 -26.29 36.69 29.67
C SER A 2 -26.26 36.08 31.07
N SER A 3 -26.52 34.79 31.20
CA SER A 3 -26.46 34.08 32.48
C SER A 3 -25.07 33.47 32.64
N ILE A 4 -24.26 34.07 33.50
CA ILE A 4 -22.97 33.55 33.92
C ILE A 4 -23.23 32.34 34.83
N LEU A 5 -22.80 31.15 34.41
CA LEU A 5 -22.81 29.95 35.24
C LEU A 5 -21.56 29.96 36.13
N TRP A 6 -21.76 29.95 37.43
CA TRP A 6 -20.70 29.95 38.43
C TRP A 6 -20.18 28.51 38.62
N PHE A 7 -18.92 28.27 38.27
CA PHE A 7 -18.26 27.00 38.55
C PHE A 7 -17.61 27.07 39.94
N SER A 8 -18.05 26.22 40.86
CA SER A 8 -17.27 25.95 42.08
C SER A 8 -16.25 24.87 41.75
N ALA A 9 -15.00 25.30 41.50
CA ALA A 9 -13.88 24.39 41.40
C ALA A 9 -13.43 23.98 42.81
N VAL A 10 -13.83 22.80 43.26
CA VAL A 10 -13.19 22.15 44.42
C VAL A 10 -11.91 21.51 43.90
N ARG A 11 -10.75 22.07 44.28
CA ARG A 11 -9.45 21.42 44.11
C ARG A 11 -9.23 20.51 45.30
N ASN A 12 -9.12 19.21 45.04
CA ASN A 12 -8.29 18.32 45.82
C ASN A 12 -7.36 17.59 44.85
N GLU A 13 -6.13 17.36 45.29
CA GLU A 13 -5.08 16.70 44.51
C GLU A 13 -5.58 15.32 44.03
N SER A 14 -5.38 15.05 42.74
CA SER A 14 -5.88 13.91 41.95
C SER A 14 -7.36 13.97 41.49
N GLY A 15 -7.60 14.72 40.40
CA GLY A 15 -8.69 14.46 39.46
C GLY A 15 -9.85 15.46 39.49
N VAL A 16 -10.17 16.02 38.32
CA VAL A 16 -11.39 16.83 38.10
C VAL A 16 -12.53 15.89 37.71
N ALA A 17 -13.56 15.81 38.54
CA ALA A 17 -14.80 15.07 38.24
C ALA A 17 -15.90 16.06 37.81
N VAL A 18 -16.42 15.88 36.59
CA VAL A 18 -17.57 16.64 36.07
C VAL A 18 -18.74 15.68 35.90
N CYS A 19 -19.83 15.90 36.62
CA CYS A 19 -21.06 15.11 36.51
C CYS A 19 -22.19 15.94 35.90
N ALA A 20 -22.66 15.55 34.71
CA ALA A 20 -23.93 15.98 34.15
C ALA A 20 -24.92 14.81 34.25
N SER A 21 -25.91 14.90 35.13
CA SER A 21 -26.93 13.87 35.32
C SER A 21 -28.17 14.16 34.47
N LYS A 22 -28.57 13.17 33.65
CA LYS A 22 -29.98 12.82 33.41
C LYS A 22 -30.09 11.40 32.87
N ASN A 23 -30.96 10.64 33.53
CA ASN A 23 -31.43 9.28 33.29
C ASN A 23 -30.58 8.09 33.76
N ALA A 24 -31.26 7.24 34.54
CA ALA A 24 -30.75 6.11 35.29
C ALA A 24 -30.32 4.95 34.38
N ASN A 25 -29.05 4.57 34.50
CA ASN A 25 -28.54 3.21 34.31
C ASN A 25 -27.33 3.09 35.26
N ASN A 26 -27.47 2.28 36.31
CA ASN A 26 -26.46 2.15 37.38
C ASN A 26 -25.29 1.26 36.97
N GLN A 27 -24.63 1.54 35.85
CA GLN A 27 -23.26 1.05 35.67
C GLN A 27 -22.30 2.11 36.20
N PRO A 28 -21.34 1.76 37.08
CA PRO A 28 -20.24 2.65 37.36
C PRO A 28 -19.58 2.97 36.03
N LEU A 29 -19.58 4.25 35.63
CA LEU A 29 -18.78 4.72 34.51
C LEU A 29 -17.32 4.66 34.95
N THR A 30 -16.76 3.46 35.04
CA THR A 30 -15.35 3.25 35.28
C THR A 30 -14.64 3.90 34.09
N GLY A 31 -13.76 4.87 34.34
CA GLY A 31 -13.04 5.63 33.31
C GLY A 31 -12.03 4.81 32.50
N VAL A 32 -12.29 3.52 32.31
CA VAL A 32 -11.54 2.59 31.49
C VAL A 32 -12.10 2.68 30.07
N VAL A 33 -11.28 3.22 29.17
CA VAL A 33 -11.63 3.44 27.76
C VAL A 33 -11.20 2.26 26.88
N PHE A 34 -10.36 1.36 27.39
CA PHE A 34 -9.76 0.25 26.66
C PHE A 34 -9.63 -0.98 27.56
N GLU A 35 -10.19 -2.10 27.13
CA GLU A 35 -10.15 -3.39 27.83
C GLU A 35 -9.55 -4.47 26.90
N PRO A 36 -8.21 -4.61 26.86
CA PRO A 36 -7.53 -5.34 25.79
C PRO A 36 -7.99 -6.80 25.63
N PHE A 37 -8.24 -7.50 26.73
CA PHE A 37 -8.68 -8.91 26.70
C PHE A 37 -10.14 -9.06 26.23
N GLU A 38 -11.02 -8.13 26.58
CA GLU A 38 -12.41 -8.14 26.12
C GLU A 38 -12.53 -7.75 24.64
N GLU A 39 -11.66 -6.85 24.18
CA GLU A 39 -11.62 -6.42 22.78
C GLU A 39 -11.08 -7.50 21.85
N VAL A 40 -10.01 -8.22 22.25
CA VAL A 40 -9.38 -9.25 21.42
C VAL A 40 -10.16 -10.56 21.36
N ASN A 41 -11.06 -10.84 22.31
CA ASN A 41 -11.89 -12.06 22.31
C ASN A 41 -12.63 -12.25 20.97
N LYS A 42 -13.11 -11.17 20.36
CA LYS A 42 -13.79 -11.19 19.05
C LYS A 42 -12.84 -11.52 17.90
N GLU A 43 -11.57 -11.15 18.01
CA GLU A 43 -10.57 -11.41 16.98
C GLU A 43 -10.03 -12.85 17.09
N LEU A 44 -9.98 -13.40 18.30
CA LEU A 44 -9.51 -14.76 18.56
C LEU A 44 -10.38 -15.82 17.86
N ASP A 45 -11.71 -15.65 17.87
CA ASP A 45 -12.65 -16.54 17.18
C ASP A 45 -12.53 -16.49 15.65
N LEU A 46 -11.98 -15.39 15.10
CA LEU A 46 -11.79 -15.19 13.67
C LEU A 46 -10.43 -15.71 13.17
N VAL A 47 -9.55 -16.17 14.07
CA VAL A 47 -8.23 -16.68 13.70
C VAL A 47 -8.40 -17.96 12.88
N PRO A 48 -7.92 -18.00 11.62
CA PRO A 48 -8.04 -19.20 10.80
C PRO A 48 -7.27 -20.38 11.39
N THR A 49 -7.93 -21.54 11.49
CA THR A 49 -7.31 -22.80 11.93
C THR A 49 -6.78 -23.65 10.77
N LEU A 50 -7.26 -23.39 9.55
CA LEU A 50 -6.85 -24.10 8.35
C LEU A 50 -5.48 -23.60 7.85
N PRO A 51 -4.54 -24.50 7.52
CA PRO A 51 -3.19 -24.12 7.10
C PRO A 51 -3.15 -23.39 5.74
N GLN A 52 -4.24 -23.44 4.95
CA GLN A 52 -4.32 -22.78 3.64
C GLN A 52 -4.76 -21.31 3.74
N VAL A 53 -5.28 -20.86 4.89
CA VAL A 53 -5.77 -19.49 5.06
C VAL A 53 -4.70 -18.67 5.76
N SER A 54 -4.45 -17.44 5.28
CA SER A 54 -3.42 -16.59 5.87
C SER A 54 -3.89 -16.02 7.21
N LEU A 55 -3.05 -16.17 8.24
CA LEU A 55 -3.24 -15.55 9.55
C LEU A 55 -3.13 -14.03 9.52
N ALA A 56 -2.33 -13.48 8.59
CA ALA A 56 -2.11 -12.04 8.44
C ALA A 56 -3.21 -11.31 7.64
N LEU A 57 -4.25 -12.03 7.19
CA LEU A 57 -5.29 -11.45 6.33
C LEU A 57 -6.27 -10.64 7.18
N GLN A 58 -6.11 -9.31 7.19
CA GLN A 58 -7.03 -8.41 7.88
C GLN A 58 -7.46 -7.28 6.94
N LYS A 59 -8.79 -7.15 6.75
CA LYS A 59 -9.42 -6.09 5.93
C LYS A 59 -8.85 -5.94 4.51
N PHE A 60 -8.27 -7.00 3.95
CA PHE A 60 -7.74 -7.03 2.58
C PHE A 60 -8.70 -7.77 1.67
N ILE A 61 -9.53 -7.01 0.94
CA ILE A 61 -10.60 -7.52 0.09
C ILE A 61 -10.06 -8.14 -1.20
N ASP A 62 -10.85 -9.01 -1.81
CA ASP A 62 -10.41 -9.77 -2.99
C ASP A 62 -10.18 -8.90 -4.23
N GLU A 63 -10.92 -7.81 -4.37
CA GLU A 63 -10.69 -6.81 -5.43
C GLU A 63 -9.29 -6.21 -5.32
N SER A 64 -8.87 -5.78 -4.12
CA SER A 64 -7.52 -5.23 -3.89
C SER A 64 -6.43 -6.28 -4.17
N LYS A 65 -6.63 -7.54 -3.75
CA LYS A 65 -5.72 -8.65 -4.07
C LYS A 65 -5.59 -8.87 -5.58
N ALA A 66 -6.69 -8.75 -6.31
CA ALA A 66 -6.72 -8.91 -7.76
C ALA A 66 -6.00 -7.75 -8.46
N THR A 67 -6.26 -6.50 -8.07
CA THR A 67 -5.58 -5.33 -8.61
C THR A 67 -4.07 -5.37 -8.40
N ILE A 68 -3.60 -5.81 -7.22
CA ILE A 68 -2.15 -5.96 -6.98
C ILE A 68 -1.55 -7.03 -7.91
N ASN A 69 -2.22 -8.16 -8.10
CA ASN A 69 -1.77 -9.20 -9.04
C ASN A 69 -1.73 -8.71 -10.49
N GLU A 70 -2.75 -7.96 -10.92
CA GLU A 70 -2.77 -7.31 -12.24
C GLU A 70 -1.58 -6.37 -12.39
N HIS A 71 -1.33 -5.52 -11.39
CA HIS A 71 -0.23 -4.56 -11.42
C HIS A 71 1.14 -5.27 -11.45
N ILE A 72 1.33 -6.38 -10.73
CA ILE A 72 2.55 -7.20 -10.82
C ILE A 72 2.79 -7.63 -12.28
N ASN A 73 1.75 -8.09 -12.99
CA ASN A 73 1.88 -8.49 -14.39
C ASN A 73 2.16 -7.32 -15.32
N VAL A 74 1.54 -6.15 -15.09
CA VAL A 74 1.85 -4.92 -15.85
C VAL A 74 3.34 -4.60 -15.73
N LYS A 75 3.90 -4.65 -14.51
CA LYS A 75 5.33 -4.38 -14.28
C LYS A 75 6.26 -5.34 -14.98
N TYR A 76 5.96 -6.64 -14.94
CA TYR A 76 6.75 -7.62 -15.70
C TYR A 76 6.64 -7.41 -17.21
N ASN A 77 5.46 -7.10 -17.75
CA ASN A 77 5.29 -6.81 -19.18
C ASN A 77 6.08 -5.56 -19.60
N VAL A 78 6.04 -4.48 -18.83
CA VAL A 78 6.81 -3.27 -19.10
C VAL A 78 8.32 -3.54 -19.05
N SER A 79 8.79 -4.28 -18.04
CA SER A 79 10.20 -4.72 -17.97
C SER A 79 10.61 -5.51 -19.23
N TYR A 80 9.74 -6.39 -19.72
CA TYR A 80 10.02 -7.19 -20.91
C TYR A 80 10.04 -6.36 -22.21
N ILE A 81 9.16 -5.35 -22.31
CA ILE A 81 9.20 -4.38 -23.41
C ILE A 81 10.51 -3.59 -23.39
N TYR A 82 10.95 -3.11 -22.22
CA TYR A 82 12.25 -2.43 -22.12
C TYR A 82 13.42 -3.36 -22.44
N HIS A 83 13.29 -4.66 -22.15
CA HIS A 83 14.28 -5.66 -22.55
C HIS A 83 14.37 -5.80 -24.08
N ALA A 84 13.24 -5.81 -24.78
CA ALA A 84 13.20 -5.83 -26.24
C ALA A 84 13.80 -4.56 -26.85
N MET A 85 13.51 -3.40 -26.25
CA MET A 85 14.12 -2.13 -26.67
C MET A 85 15.63 -2.13 -26.44
N PHE A 86 16.09 -2.59 -25.28
CA PHE A 86 17.51 -2.74 -24.99
C PHE A 86 18.19 -3.59 -26.07
N ALA A 87 17.61 -4.76 -26.41
CA ALA A 87 18.15 -5.64 -27.44
C ALA A 87 18.18 -4.99 -28.84
N TYR A 88 17.18 -4.17 -29.20
CA TYR A 88 17.16 -3.42 -30.46
C TYR A 88 18.26 -2.36 -30.51
N PHE A 89 18.41 -1.56 -29.46
CA PHE A 89 19.38 -0.44 -29.43
C PHE A 89 20.83 -0.88 -29.21
N ASP A 90 21.06 -2.11 -28.72
CA ASP A 90 22.40 -2.70 -28.58
C ASP A 90 22.96 -3.24 -29.90
N ARG A 91 22.12 -3.38 -30.95
CA ARG A 91 22.57 -3.79 -32.29
C ARG A 91 23.63 -2.83 -32.83
N GLU A 92 24.63 -3.38 -33.51
CA GLU A 92 25.77 -2.64 -34.04
C GLU A 92 25.37 -1.52 -35.01
N ASN A 93 24.30 -1.72 -35.78
CA ASN A 93 23.78 -0.76 -36.76
C ASN A 93 22.91 0.37 -36.16
N VAL A 94 22.50 0.25 -34.90
CA VAL A 94 21.70 1.29 -34.19
C VAL A 94 22.57 2.02 -33.15
N ALA A 95 23.47 1.28 -32.48
CA ALA A 95 24.55 1.79 -31.63
C ALA A 95 24.15 2.80 -30.53
N ARG A 96 23.03 2.58 -29.83
CA ARG A 96 22.60 3.39 -28.67
C ARG A 96 22.58 2.56 -27.39
N LYS A 97 23.77 2.14 -26.96
CA LYS A 97 23.95 1.18 -25.85
C LYS A 97 23.58 1.76 -24.49
N GLY A 98 23.07 0.90 -23.61
CA GLY A 98 22.90 1.17 -22.17
C GLY A 98 21.64 1.93 -21.74
N PHE A 99 20.86 2.49 -22.66
CA PHE A 99 19.78 3.44 -22.31
C PHE A 99 18.61 2.84 -21.50
N PHE A 100 18.40 1.52 -21.58
CA PHE A 100 17.24 0.85 -20.97
C PHE A 100 17.59 -0.13 -19.84
N LYS A 101 18.88 -0.36 -19.56
CA LYS A 101 19.30 -1.37 -18.58
C LYS A 101 18.73 -1.09 -17.19
N GLU A 102 18.89 0.14 -16.71
CA GLU A 102 18.39 0.55 -15.40
C GLU A 102 16.86 0.50 -15.33
N SER A 103 16.16 0.87 -16.41
CA SER A 103 14.69 0.81 -16.46
C SER A 103 14.14 -0.62 -16.42
N ILE A 104 14.86 -1.59 -16.98
CA ILE A 104 14.47 -3.01 -16.89
C ILE A 104 14.52 -3.47 -15.43
N GLU A 105 15.60 -3.12 -14.72
CA GLU A 105 15.82 -3.48 -13.32
C GLU A 105 14.81 -2.78 -12.41
N GLU A 106 14.58 -1.48 -12.61
CA GLU A 106 13.61 -0.68 -11.83
C GLU A 106 12.20 -1.28 -11.90
N GLU A 107 11.72 -1.67 -13.09
CA GLU A 107 10.37 -2.23 -13.22
C GLU A 107 10.26 -3.66 -12.66
N ARG A 108 11.35 -4.44 -12.68
CA ARG A 108 11.41 -5.74 -11.97
C ARG A 108 11.35 -5.56 -10.48
N ASP A 109 12.06 -4.57 -9.95
CA ASP A 109 12.02 -4.24 -8.53
C ASP A 109 10.64 -3.73 -8.10
N HIS A 110 9.94 -2.97 -8.95
CA HIS A 110 8.53 -2.62 -8.72
C HIS A 110 7.63 -3.86 -8.62
N ALA A 111 7.76 -4.81 -9.56
CA ALA A 111 7.01 -6.06 -9.50
C ALA A 111 7.30 -6.85 -8.21
N LYS A 112 8.58 -6.95 -7.83
CA LYS A 112 9.02 -7.65 -6.62
C LYS A 112 8.44 -7.02 -5.35
N LYS A 113 8.50 -5.70 -5.22
CA LYS A 113 7.92 -4.97 -4.07
C LYS A 113 6.42 -5.22 -3.94
N LEU A 114 5.69 -5.29 -5.06
CA LEU A 114 4.27 -5.61 -5.05
C LEU A 114 3.99 -7.07 -4.65
N MET A 115 4.85 -8.01 -5.06
CA MET A 115 4.76 -9.41 -4.61
C MET A 115 4.98 -9.53 -3.11
N GLU A 116 5.97 -8.82 -2.57
CA GLU A 116 6.23 -8.75 -1.13
C GLU A 116 5.05 -8.14 -0.37
N TYR A 117 4.49 -7.04 -0.90
CA TYR A 117 3.29 -6.41 -0.33
C TYR A 117 2.09 -7.38 -0.30
N GLN A 118 1.81 -8.05 -1.42
CA GLN A 118 0.72 -9.02 -1.52
C GLN A 118 0.84 -10.12 -0.44
N ASN A 119 2.04 -10.69 -0.29
CA ASN A 119 2.31 -11.75 0.69
C ASN A 119 2.23 -11.23 2.14
N LYS A 120 2.75 -10.01 2.40
CA LYS A 120 2.71 -9.38 3.72
C LYS A 120 1.28 -9.20 4.25
N HIS A 121 0.32 -8.94 3.36
CA HIS A 121 -1.09 -8.75 3.69
C HIS A 121 -1.93 -10.04 3.56
N GLY A 122 -1.29 -11.21 3.45
CA GLY A 122 -1.98 -12.50 3.37
C GLY A 122 -2.68 -12.77 2.04
N GLY A 123 -2.40 -11.96 1.02
CA GLY A 123 -2.78 -12.24 -0.35
C GLY A 123 -1.90 -13.34 -0.97
N ARG A 124 -2.35 -13.87 -2.10
CA ARG A 124 -1.57 -14.83 -2.91
C ARG A 124 -1.17 -14.18 -4.22
N VAL A 125 0.11 -14.28 -4.56
CA VAL A 125 0.64 -13.83 -5.84
C VAL A 125 0.18 -14.79 -6.95
N LYS A 126 -0.34 -14.24 -8.05
CA LYS A 126 -0.76 -14.97 -9.25
C LYS A 126 -0.06 -14.36 -10.46
N LEU A 127 1.10 -14.91 -10.82
CA LEU A 127 1.81 -14.51 -12.04
C LEU A 127 1.05 -15.00 -13.27
N GLN A 128 0.84 -14.10 -14.23
CA GLN A 128 0.18 -14.39 -15.49
C GLN A 128 1.20 -14.41 -16.64
N LEU A 129 0.71 -14.74 -17.83
CA LEU A 129 1.51 -14.75 -19.05
C LEU A 129 2.04 -13.34 -19.37
N ILE A 130 3.29 -13.30 -19.81
CA ILE A 130 3.92 -12.09 -20.36
C ILE A 130 3.78 -12.17 -21.88
N LEU A 131 3.25 -11.10 -22.49
CA LEU A 131 3.04 -11.06 -23.94
C LEU A 131 4.36 -10.83 -24.67
N MET A 132 4.47 -11.38 -25.89
CA MET A 132 5.64 -11.16 -26.74
C MET A 132 5.69 -9.68 -27.18
N PRO A 133 6.78 -8.95 -26.89
CA PRO A 133 6.93 -7.56 -27.29
C PRO A 133 7.33 -7.45 -28.78
N VAL A 134 7.12 -6.27 -29.33
CA VAL A 134 7.64 -5.92 -30.67
C VAL A 134 9.16 -5.80 -30.62
N SER A 135 9.84 -6.22 -31.69
CA SER A 135 11.31 -6.26 -31.77
C SER A 135 11.95 -5.13 -32.59
N GLU A 136 11.18 -4.37 -33.37
CA GLU A 136 11.67 -3.33 -34.28
C GLU A 136 11.15 -1.93 -33.89
N PHE A 137 12.04 -0.94 -33.84
CA PHE A 137 11.74 0.41 -33.32
C PHE A 137 12.22 1.57 -34.23
N ASP A 138 12.44 1.33 -35.53
CA ASP A 138 13.09 2.26 -36.48
C ASP A 138 12.25 3.49 -36.90
N HIS A 139 11.28 3.92 -36.09
CA HIS A 139 10.36 4.97 -36.50
C HIS A 139 10.83 6.36 -36.01
N PRO A 140 11.18 7.31 -36.90
CA PRO A 140 11.89 8.55 -36.56
C PRO A 140 11.17 9.48 -35.58
N LYS A 141 9.84 9.43 -35.52
CA LYS A 141 9.02 10.20 -34.55
C LYS A 141 8.62 9.43 -33.28
N LYS A 142 8.72 8.10 -33.25
CA LYS A 142 8.19 7.28 -32.13
C LYS A 142 9.18 7.13 -30.99
N GLY A 143 10.49 7.19 -31.26
CA GLY A 143 11.53 7.08 -30.22
C GLY A 143 11.37 8.12 -29.12
N ASP A 144 11.19 9.40 -29.49
CA ASP A 144 11.02 10.50 -28.54
C ASP A 144 9.69 10.44 -27.79
N ALA A 145 8.61 10.02 -28.46
CA ALA A 145 7.30 9.84 -27.83
C ALA A 145 7.29 8.71 -26.78
N LEU A 146 8.09 7.67 -26.98
CA LEU A 146 8.24 6.56 -26.03
C LEU A 146 9.00 7.01 -24.78
N TYR A 147 10.01 7.86 -24.94
CA TYR A 147 10.74 8.47 -23.83
C TYR A 147 9.86 9.40 -22.97
N GLU A 148 9.03 10.23 -23.60
CA GLU A 148 8.11 11.12 -22.88
C GLU A 148 6.98 10.36 -22.18
N SER A 149 6.49 9.28 -22.80
CA SER A 149 5.52 8.37 -22.18
C SER A 149 6.09 7.70 -20.93
N ARG A 150 7.36 7.27 -20.97
CA ARG A 150 8.07 6.72 -19.81
C ARG A 150 8.10 7.69 -18.64
N LYS A 151 8.48 8.95 -18.86
CA LYS A 151 8.58 9.94 -17.77
C LYS A 151 7.23 10.24 -17.12
N LYS A 152 6.16 10.27 -17.91
CA LYS A 152 4.79 10.46 -17.37
C LYS A 152 4.36 9.27 -16.52
N GLU A 153 4.65 8.06 -16.96
CA GLU A 153 4.29 6.84 -16.27
C GLU A 153 5.12 6.66 -14.98
N GLU A 154 6.42 6.91 -15.03
CA GLU A 154 7.31 6.92 -13.84
C GLU A 154 6.82 7.93 -12.80
N LYS A 155 6.42 9.14 -13.23
CA LYS A 155 5.87 10.16 -12.33
C LYS A 155 4.53 9.73 -11.72
N LYS A 156 3.66 9.06 -12.47
CA LYS A 156 2.40 8.51 -11.95
C LYS A 156 2.64 7.42 -10.92
N GLN A 157 3.59 6.51 -11.19
CA GLN A 157 3.92 5.41 -10.27
C GLN A 157 4.59 5.92 -9.00
N LYS A 158 5.53 6.87 -9.13
CA LYS A 158 6.13 7.61 -7.99
C LYS A 158 5.13 8.53 -7.28
N ALA A 159 3.97 8.81 -7.86
CA ALA A 159 2.86 9.49 -7.19
C ALA A 159 1.84 8.52 -6.59
N TRP A 160 1.87 7.24 -6.97
CA TRP A 160 1.07 6.18 -6.36
C TRP A 160 1.75 5.60 -5.11
N LEU A 161 3.09 5.55 -5.10
CA LEU A 161 3.90 5.06 -3.97
C LEU A 161 4.00 5.97 -2.72
N PRO A 162 3.75 7.30 -2.76
CA PRO A 162 3.54 8.14 -1.59
C PRO A 162 2.05 8.47 -1.54
N THR A 163 1.25 7.79 -0.71
CA THR A 163 0.83 8.35 0.59
C THR A 163 0.44 7.25 1.60
N ASN A 164 0.46 5.96 1.21
CA ASN A 164 -0.02 4.86 2.08
C ASN A 164 1.09 3.91 2.59
N ALA A 165 2.35 4.15 2.23
CA ALA A 165 3.50 3.37 2.71
C ALA A 165 4.28 4.05 3.85
N GLN A 166 3.86 5.24 4.30
CA GLN A 166 4.36 5.82 5.55
C GLN A 166 3.71 5.03 6.69
N GLN A 167 4.34 3.93 7.09
CA GLN A 167 4.05 3.31 8.38
C GLN A 167 4.08 4.41 9.44
N PRO A 168 3.16 4.43 10.42
CA PRO A 168 3.38 5.25 11.60
C PRO A 168 4.73 4.83 12.17
N LYS A 169 5.67 5.78 12.28
CA LYS A 169 6.86 5.59 13.10
C LYS A 169 6.31 5.25 14.48
N LEU A 170 6.49 4.00 14.90
CA LEU A 170 6.41 3.66 16.30
C LEU A 170 7.51 4.50 16.97
N GLN A 171 7.13 5.65 17.51
CA GLN A 171 7.90 6.29 18.56
C GLN A 171 7.78 5.34 19.74
N VAL A 172 8.88 4.65 20.00
CA VAL A 172 9.09 3.91 21.24
C VAL A 172 9.61 4.97 22.21
N ASP A 173 8.81 5.29 23.22
CA ASP A 173 9.23 6.03 24.41
C ASP A 173 10.24 5.20 25.23
#